data_AF-A0A1F7JI13-F1
#
_entry.id   AF-A0A1F7JI13-F1
#
_cell.length_a   1.000
_cell.length_b   1.000
_cell.length_c   1.000
_cell.angle_alpha   90.00
_cell.angle_beta   90.00
_cell.angle_gamma   90.00
#
_symmetry.space_group_name_H-M   'P 1'
#
loop_
_entity.id
_entity.type
_entity.pdbx_description
1 polymer ?
#
loop_
_entity_poly.entity_id
_entity_poly.type
_entity_poly.pdbx_seq_one_letter_code
_entity_poly.pdbx_strand_id
1 'polypeptide(L)'
;MALNISDEYVIGFVEGEGCFYIGIVPSSDTHQKKQVIYFFKVAQNPSGKVVLDYIKKRLGCGYIKPNDRNDSSDRSLAFVVRDLKSLTQLVIPFFDGKLIIKRNNFNKFKKVVEMVNEKKHLTEKGMNEIIDIAYSMNKRKRKIRKTRNY
;
A
#
# COMPACT_ATOMS: atom_id res chain seq x y z
N MET A 1 9.59 12.29 -27.09
CA MET A 1 10.24 10.97 -26.90
C MET A 1 9.54 10.23 -25.78
N ALA A 2 9.18 8.97 -25.98
CA ALA A 2 8.71 8.14 -24.87
C ALA A 2 9.91 7.79 -23.98
N LEU A 3 9.86 8.16 -22.72
CA LEU A 3 10.88 7.78 -21.74
C LEU A 3 10.85 6.25 -21.61
N ASN A 4 11.99 5.59 -21.87
CA ASN A 4 12.13 4.14 -21.73
C ASN A 4 12.87 3.84 -20.42
N ILE A 5 12.11 3.60 -19.34
CA ILE A 5 12.65 3.30 -18.01
C ILE A 5 12.55 1.79 -17.79
N SER A 6 13.62 1.14 -17.33
CA SER A 6 13.59 -0.31 -17.09
C SER A 6 12.75 -0.69 -15.85
N ASP A 7 12.35 -1.95 -15.76
CA ASP A 7 11.66 -2.47 -14.57
C ASP A 7 12.55 -2.37 -13.33
N GLU A 8 13.85 -2.60 -13.47
CA GLU A 8 14.85 -2.50 -12.40
C GLU A 8 14.91 -1.09 -11.83
N TYR A 9 14.81 -0.06 -12.68
CA TYR A 9 14.71 1.31 -12.20
C TYR A 9 13.43 1.52 -11.40
N VAL A 10 12.27 1.03 -11.87
CA VAL A 10 11.01 1.15 -11.12
C VAL A 10 11.10 0.45 -9.77
N ILE A 11 11.69 -0.75 -9.75
CA ILE A 11 11.92 -1.53 -8.52
C ILE A 11 12.82 -0.74 -7.57
N GLY A 12 13.98 -0.28 -8.04
CA GLY A 12 14.91 0.52 -7.22
C GLY A 12 14.29 1.83 -6.72
N PHE A 13 13.50 2.50 -7.55
CA PHE A 13 12.79 3.70 -7.14
C PHE A 13 11.76 3.41 -6.03
N VAL A 14 11.05 2.28 -6.13
CA VAL A 14 10.12 1.82 -5.09
C VAL A 14 10.83 1.37 -3.82
N GLU A 15 12.07 0.86 -3.90
CA GLU A 15 12.91 0.60 -2.72
C GLU A 15 13.25 1.88 -1.93
N GLY A 16 13.37 3.02 -2.60
CA GLY A 16 13.51 4.32 -1.94
C GLY A 16 12.16 4.87 -1.48
N GLU A 17 11.32 5.23 -2.45
CA GLU A 17 10.15 6.11 -2.27
C GLU A 17 8.82 5.36 -2.08
N GLY A 18 8.81 4.05 -2.28
CA GLY A 18 7.61 3.23 -2.23
C GLY A 18 7.08 2.98 -0.83
N CYS A 19 5.77 2.87 -0.70
CA CYS A 19 5.08 2.59 0.56
C CYS A 19 4.00 1.53 0.35
N PHE A 20 4.20 0.36 0.97
CA PHE A 20 3.18 -0.67 1.14
C PHE A 20 2.52 -0.49 2.50
N TYR A 21 1.27 -0.04 2.51
CA TYR A 21 0.58 0.35 3.72
C TYR A 21 -0.54 -0.62 4.08
N ILE A 22 -0.65 -0.91 5.37
CA ILE A 22 -1.78 -1.58 5.99
C ILE A 22 -2.15 -0.83 7.27
N GLY A 23 -3.43 -0.54 7.43
CA GLY A 23 -3.99 0.10 8.62
C GLY A 23 -5.36 -0.48 8.95
N ILE A 24 -5.81 -0.23 10.17
CA ILE A 24 -7.12 -0.63 10.67
C ILE A 24 -7.77 0.62 11.24
N VAL A 25 -9.00 0.89 10.81
CA VAL A 25 -9.79 2.02 11.30
C VAL A 25 -11.14 1.52 11.84
N PRO A 26 -11.71 2.18 12.86
CA PRO A 26 -13.09 1.92 13.25
C PRO A 26 -14.03 2.18 12.07
N SER A 27 -15.05 1.35 11.90
CA SER A 27 -16.07 1.54 10.87
C SER A 27 -17.40 0.93 11.33
N SER A 28 -18.44 1.75 11.47
CA SER A 28 -19.80 1.31 11.78
C SER A 28 -20.41 0.42 10.71
N ASP A 29 -19.92 0.55 9.48
CA ASP A 29 -20.55 -0.03 8.28
C ASP A 29 -20.09 -1.48 8.02
N THR A 30 -19.22 -2.00 8.89
CA THR A 30 -18.67 -3.36 8.79
C THR A 30 -19.16 -4.22 9.95
N HIS A 31 -19.42 -5.50 9.69
CA HIS A 31 -19.81 -6.47 10.73
C HIS A 31 -18.81 -6.51 11.90
N GLN A 32 -17.51 -6.44 11.59
CA GLN A 32 -16.43 -6.47 12.58
C GLN A 32 -16.18 -5.13 13.29
N LYS A 33 -16.98 -4.09 12.98
CA LYS A 33 -16.81 -2.70 13.41
C LYS A 33 -15.41 -2.10 13.10
N LYS A 34 -14.70 -2.69 12.14
CA LYS A 34 -13.33 -2.42 11.76
C LYS A 34 -13.18 -2.56 10.25
N GLN A 35 -12.54 -1.59 9.62
CA GLN A 35 -12.20 -1.62 8.21
C GLN A 35 -10.69 -1.78 8.03
N VAL A 36 -10.31 -2.70 7.14
CA VAL A 36 -8.92 -2.85 6.68
C VAL A 36 -8.64 -1.83 5.60
N ILE A 37 -7.62 -1.00 5.83
CA ILE A 37 -7.12 -0.03 4.85
C ILE A 37 -5.81 -0.55 4.31
N TYR A 38 -5.72 -0.69 2.98
CA TYR A 38 -4.49 -1.08 2.30
C TYR A 38 -4.29 -0.20 1.07
N PHE A 39 -3.05 0.15 0.78
CA PHE A 39 -2.68 0.79 -0.47
C PHE A 39 -1.19 0.64 -0.77
N PHE A 40 -0.86 0.70 -2.06
CA PHE A 40 0.50 0.98 -2.53
C PHE A 40 0.58 2.46 -2.91
N LYS A 41 1.65 3.14 -2.48
CA LYS A 41 1.89 4.56 -2.76
C LYS A 41 3.35 4.81 -3.13
N VAL A 42 3.59 5.70 -4.07
CA VAL A 42 4.90 6.29 -4.35
C VAL A 42 4.73 7.80 -4.34
N ALA A 43 5.45 8.52 -3.47
CA ALA A 43 5.39 9.98 -3.39
C ALA A 43 6.63 10.60 -4.04
N GLN A 44 6.48 11.80 -4.60
CA GLN A 44 7.59 12.55 -5.16
C GLN A 44 7.25 14.05 -5.23
N ASN A 45 8.26 14.90 -5.21
CA ASN A 45 8.10 16.32 -5.52
C ASN A 45 7.59 16.54 -6.98
N PRO A 46 7.10 17.75 -7.32
CA PRO A 46 6.60 18.04 -8.67
C PRO A 46 7.61 17.80 -9.80
N SER A 47 8.90 18.07 -9.58
CA SER A 47 9.92 17.90 -10.62
C SER A 47 10.12 16.42 -11.00
N GLY A 48 9.85 15.49 -10.07
CA GLY A 48 9.85 14.05 -10.32
C GLY A 48 8.52 13.47 -10.82
N LYS A 49 7.52 14.29 -11.17
CA LYS A 49 6.20 13.82 -11.64
C LYS A 49 6.30 12.84 -12.82
N VAL A 50 7.27 13.05 -13.71
CA VAL A 50 7.50 12.18 -14.88
C VAL A 50 7.70 10.71 -14.48
N VAL A 51 8.33 10.45 -13.33
CA VAL A 51 8.52 9.08 -12.82
C VAL A 51 7.19 8.50 -12.32
N LEU A 52 6.36 9.30 -11.65
CA LEU A 52 5.03 8.86 -11.21
C LEU A 52 4.12 8.51 -12.39
N ASP A 53 4.12 9.33 -13.44
CA ASP A 53 3.39 9.06 -14.68
C ASP A 53 3.90 7.77 -15.35
N TYR A 54 5.22 7.56 -15.36
CA TYR A 54 5.81 6.34 -15.88
C TYR A 54 5.38 5.11 -15.10
N ILE A 55 5.47 5.13 -13.76
CA ILE A 55 5.04 4.01 -12.90
C ILE A 55 3.56 3.69 -13.15
N LYS A 56 2.70 4.72 -13.20
CA LYS A 56 1.27 4.54 -13.51
C LYS A 56 1.08 3.84 -14.85
N LYS A 57 1.77 4.30 -15.90
CA LYS A 57 1.71 3.70 -17.24
C LYS A 57 2.22 2.26 -17.22
N ARG A 58 3.36 2.01 -16.58
CA ARG A 58 4.04 0.71 -16.54
C ARG A 58 3.23 -0.35 -15.80
N LEU A 59 2.58 0.03 -14.69
CA LEU A 59 1.72 -0.86 -13.92
C LEU A 59 0.30 -0.94 -14.49
N GLY A 60 -0.09 -0.04 -15.40
CA GLY A 60 -1.41 -0.03 -16.04
C GLY A 60 -2.58 0.24 -15.09
N CYS A 61 -2.33 0.80 -13.90
CA CYS A 61 -3.35 1.01 -12.88
C CYS A 61 -3.05 2.21 -11.98
N GLY A 62 -3.94 2.49 -11.03
CA GLY A 62 -3.79 3.56 -10.05
C GLY A 62 -4.01 4.97 -10.60
N TYR A 63 -3.79 5.95 -9.73
CA TYR A 63 -4.00 7.37 -10.04
C TYR A 63 -2.99 8.24 -9.30
N ILE A 64 -2.81 9.47 -9.77
CA ILE A 64 -1.92 10.46 -9.16
C ILE A 64 -2.77 11.55 -8.51
N LYS A 65 -2.37 11.98 -7.30
CA LYS A 65 -3.02 13.05 -6.54
C LYS A 65 -1.99 13.85 -5.73
N PRO A 66 -2.34 15.02 -5.16
CA PRO A 66 -1.56 15.64 -4.09
C PRO A 66 -1.33 14.65 -2.93
N ASN A 67 -0.11 14.63 -2.38
CA ASN A 67 0.30 13.65 -1.37
C ASN A 67 -0.37 13.92 -0.02
N ASP A 68 -0.13 15.11 0.56
CA ASP A 68 -0.96 15.64 1.64
C ASP A 68 -2.07 16.53 1.06
N ARG A 69 -3.28 16.40 1.59
CA ARG A 69 -4.44 17.22 1.19
C ARG A 69 -4.77 18.30 2.23
N ASN A 70 -4.21 18.19 3.43
CA ASN A 70 -4.48 19.08 4.55
C ASN A 70 -3.36 20.12 4.74
N ASP A 71 -2.21 19.91 4.10
CA ASP A 71 -1.11 20.85 4.07
C ASP A 71 -1.00 21.48 2.68
N SER A 72 -1.43 22.74 2.54
CA SER A 72 -1.35 23.49 1.29
C SER A 72 0.07 23.89 0.90
N SER A 73 1.04 23.77 1.82
CA SER A 73 2.45 24.01 1.52
C SER A 73 3.14 22.77 0.93
N ASP A 74 2.58 21.57 1.12
CA ASP A 74 3.08 20.34 0.50
C ASP A 74 2.69 20.31 -0.99
N ARG A 75 3.69 20.54 -1.84
CA ARG A 75 3.53 20.47 -3.29
C ARG A 75 3.76 19.06 -3.85
N SER A 76 4.11 18.08 -3.02
CA SER A 76 4.41 16.73 -3.49
C SER A 76 3.17 16.00 -4.03
N LEU A 77 3.42 15.14 -5.01
CA LEU A 77 2.43 14.29 -5.65
C LEU A 77 2.62 12.84 -5.21
N ALA A 78 1.57 12.06 -5.31
CA ALA A 78 1.61 10.64 -5.00
C ALA A 78 0.85 9.82 -6.05
N PHE A 79 1.53 8.82 -6.61
CA PHE A 79 0.90 7.70 -7.29
C PHE A 79 0.32 6.74 -6.25
N VAL A 80 -0.93 6.32 -6.42
CA VAL A 80 -1.64 5.47 -5.45
C VAL A 80 -2.45 4.38 -6.15
N VAL A 81 -2.35 3.15 -5.63
CA VAL A 81 -3.21 2.01 -5.97
C VAL A 81 -3.92 1.53 -4.71
N ARG A 82 -5.26 1.45 -4.74
CA ARG A 82 -6.07 1.05 -3.57
C ARG A 82 -7.12 -0.01 -3.88
N ASP A 83 -7.48 -0.19 -5.15
CA ASP A 83 -8.48 -1.18 -5.52
C ASP A 83 -7.88 -2.59 -5.48
N LEU A 84 -8.68 -3.53 -4.98
CA LEU A 84 -8.26 -4.91 -4.76
C LEU A 84 -7.82 -5.60 -6.06
N LYS A 85 -8.51 -5.33 -7.17
CA LYS A 85 -8.24 -5.93 -8.48
C LYS A 85 -6.85 -5.56 -8.99
N SER A 86 -6.52 -4.28 -9.05
CA SER A 86 -5.20 -3.83 -9.52
C SER A 86 -4.08 -4.28 -8.59
N LEU A 87 -4.31 -4.29 -7.28
CA LEU A 87 -3.31 -4.78 -6.33
C LEU A 87 -2.98 -6.26 -6.54
N THR A 88 -4.01 -7.10 -6.69
CA THR A 88 -3.85 -8.55 -6.85
C THR A 88 -3.34 -8.95 -8.23
N GLN A 89 -3.80 -8.29 -9.30
CA GLN A 89 -3.51 -8.71 -10.67
C GLN A 89 -2.28 -8.02 -11.28
N LEU A 90 -1.88 -6.84 -10.79
CA LEU A 90 -0.85 -6.01 -11.43
C LEU A 90 0.28 -5.68 -10.46
N VAL A 91 -0.02 -5.07 -9.31
CA VAL A 91 1.03 -4.58 -8.39
C VAL A 91 1.79 -5.73 -7.72
N ILE A 92 1.08 -6.67 -7.11
CA ILE A 92 1.71 -7.80 -6.42
C ILE A 92 2.57 -8.62 -7.40
N PRO A 93 2.06 -9.08 -8.56
CA PRO A 93 2.87 -9.84 -9.51
C PRO A 93 4.08 -9.07 -10.04
N PHE A 94 3.99 -7.74 -10.18
CA PHE A 94 5.12 -6.94 -10.65
C PHE A 94 6.30 -6.96 -9.67
N PHE A 95 6.04 -6.86 -8.36
CA PHE A 95 7.08 -6.75 -7.32
C PHE A 95 7.46 -8.08 -6.64
N ASP A 96 6.70 -9.16 -6.85
CA ASP A 96 6.90 -10.43 -6.18
C ASP A 96 8.29 -11.00 -6.43
N GLY A 97 9.03 -11.29 -5.36
CA GLY A 97 10.41 -11.79 -5.42
C GLY A 97 11.47 -10.76 -5.84
N LYS A 98 11.11 -9.52 -6.22
CA LYS A 98 12.05 -8.54 -6.80
C LYS A 98 12.54 -7.48 -5.81
N LEU A 99 11.86 -7.31 -4.69
CA LEU A 99 12.26 -6.35 -3.65
C LEU A 99 13.34 -6.94 -2.72
N ILE A 100 14.23 -6.08 -2.24
CA ILE A 100 15.33 -6.33 -1.30
C ILE A 100 15.02 -5.65 0.05
N ILE A 101 15.01 -4.32 0.13
CA ILE A 101 14.91 -3.58 1.41
C ILE A 101 13.47 -3.64 1.94
N LYS A 102 12.48 -3.45 1.06
CA LYS A 102 11.05 -3.48 1.42
C LYS A 102 10.42 -4.86 1.38
N ARG A 103 11.17 -5.93 1.08
CA ARG A 103 10.67 -7.32 0.93
C ARG A 103 9.75 -7.76 2.07
N ASN A 104 10.17 -7.57 3.32
CA ASN A 104 9.38 -8.01 4.48
C ASN A 104 8.05 -7.26 4.59
N ASN A 105 8.04 -5.95 4.30
CA ASN A 105 6.81 -5.15 4.31
C ASN A 105 5.90 -5.50 3.13
N PHE A 106 6.49 -5.71 1.95
CA PHE A 106 5.76 -6.16 0.78
C PHE A 106 5.09 -7.53 1.01
N ASN A 107 5.80 -8.51 1.57
CA ASN A 107 5.25 -9.84 1.82
C ASN A 107 4.05 -9.80 2.79
N LYS A 108 4.14 -8.97 3.83
CA LYS A 108 3.02 -8.73 4.76
C LYS A 108 1.83 -8.05 4.07
N PHE A 109 2.11 -7.06 3.22
CA PHE A 109 1.11 -6.40 2.39
C PHE A 109 0.41 -7.37 1.44
N LYS A 110 1.19 -8.15 0.67
CA LYS A 110 0.70 -9.23 -0.20
C LYS A 110 -0.23 -10.17 0.56
N LYS A 111 0.23 -10.68 1.71
CA LYS A 111 -0.55 -11.60 2.55
C LYS A 111 -1.91 -11.02 2.95
N VAL A 112 -1.96 -9.77 3.43
CA VAL A 112 -3.24 -9.15 3.82
C VAL A 112 -4.15 -8.90 2.62
N VAL A 113 -3.61 -8.45 1.49
CA VAL A 113 -4.40 -8.25 0.26
C VAL A 113 -5.01 -9.58 -0.21
N GLU A 114 -4.26 -10.68 -0.17
CA GLU A 114 -4.76 -12.03 -0.46
C GLU A 114 -5.86 -12.46 0.53
N MET A 115 -5.66 -12.25 1.84
CA MET A 115 -6.70 -12.53 2.84
C MET A 115 -7.98 -11.72 2.62
N VAL A 116 -7.84 -10.47 2.18
CA VAL A 116 -8.99 -9.64 1.82
C VAL A 116 -9.68 -10.18 0.58
N ASN A 117 -8.92 -10.59 -0.45
CA ASN A 117 -9.43 -11.19 -1.67
C ASN A 117 -10.21 -12.49 -1.40
N GLU A 118 -9.72 -13.30 -0.46
CA GLU A 118 -10.38 -14.52 0.02
C GLU A 118 -11.51 -14.24 1.03
N LYS A 119 -11.87 -12.97 1.25
CA LYS A 119 -12.90 -12.53 2.21
C LYS A 119 -12.66 -12.93 3.67
N LYS A 120 -11.44 -13.34 4.06
CA LYS A 120 -11.11 -13.77 5.43
C LYS A 120 -11.31 -12.66 6.47
N HIS A 121 -11.14 -11.41 6.06
CA HIS A 121 -11.38 -10.22 6.90
C HIS A 121 -12.82 -10.08 7.41
N LEU A 122 -13.79 -10.82 6.84
CA LEU A 122 -15.17 -10.83 7.32
C LEU A 122 -15.35 -11.65 8.60
N THR A 123 -14.40 -12.54 8.91
CA THR A 123 -14.39 -13.35 10.13
C THR A 123 -13.56 -12.69 11.22
N GLU A 124 -13.91 -12.92 12.49
CA GLU A 124 -13.14 -12.41 13.63
C GLU A 124 -11.70 -12.94 13.60
N LYS A 125 -11.52 -14.24 13.36
CA LYS A 125 -10.21 -14.87 13.26
C LYS A 125 -9.33 -14.21 12.19
N GLY A 126 -9.87 -14.06 10.97
CA GLY A 126 -9.13 -13.42 9.87
C GLY A 126 -8.86 -11.93 10.12
N MET A 127 -9.79 -11.21 10.74
CA MET A 127 -9.58 -9.82 11.14
C MET A 127 -8.47 -9.70 12.19
N ASN A 128 -8.44 -10.56 13.21
CA ASN A 128 -7.40 -10.55 14.24
C ASN A 128 -6.01 -10.86 13.66
N GLU A 129 -5.91 -11.83 12.75
CA GLU A 129 -4.66 -12.10 12.02
C GLU A 129 -4.19 -10.90 11.19
N ILE A 130 -5.10 -10.22 10.48
CA ILE A 130 -4.77 -8.99 9.73
C ILE A 130 -4.29 -7.89 10.67
N ILE A 131 -4.92 -7.72 11.84
CA ILE A 131 -4.50 -6.76 12.87
C ILE A 131 -3.07 -7.10 13.32
N ASP A 132 -2.76 -8.37 13.60
CA ASP A 132 -1.42 -8.77 14.02
C ASP A 132 -0.36 -8.46 12.97
N ILE A 133 -0.64 -8.78 11.70
CA ILE A 133 0.25 -8.48 10.57
C ILE A 133 0.42 -6.97 10.43
N ALA A 134 -0.68 -6.22 10.37
CA ALA A 134 -0.66 -4.77 10.25
C ALA A 134 0.17 -4.14 11.38
N TYR A 135 0.09 -4.70 12.58
CA TYR A 135 0.79 -4.18 13.76
C TYR A 135 2.30 -4.46 13.74
N SER A 136 2.71 -5.50 13.02
CA SER A 136 4.11 -5.88 12.84
C SER A 136 4.87 -5.07 11.75
N MET A 137 4.19 -4.26 10.93
CA MET A 137 4.83 -3.55 9.79
C MET A 137 5.48 -2.20 10.14
N ASN A 138 5.04 -1.50 11.20
CA ASN A 138 5.59 -0.19 11.60
C ASN A 138 5.39 0.09 13.11
N LYS A 139 6.36 0.70 13.80
CA LYS A 139 6.29 1.00 15.26
C LYS A 139 5.79 2.42 15.60
N ARG A 140 5.22 3.16 14.64
CA ARG A 140 4.64 4.50 14.94
C ARG A 140 3.32 4.35 15.72
N LYS A 141 2.99 5.34 16.56
CA LYS A 141 1.76 5.38 17.39
C LYS A 141 0.54 5.08 16.52
N ARG A 142 -0.16 3.97 16.80
CA ARG A 142 -1.38 3.57 16.09
C ARG A 142 -2.62 3.98 16.88
N LYS A 143 -3.69 4.33 16.15
CA LYS A 143 -4.98 4.80 16.73
C LYS A 143 -5.72 3.71 17.51
N ILE A 144 -5.61 2.45 17.09
CA ILE A 144 -6.18 1.31 17.81
C ILE A 144 -5.06 0.67 18.65
N ARG A 145 -5.31 0.37 19.93
CA ARG A 145 -4.37 -0.41 20.76
C ARG A 145 -4.72 -1.89 20.65
N LYS A 146 -3.72 -2.76 20.63
CA LYS A 146 -3.96 -4.20 20.84
C LYS A 146 -4.54 -4.37 22.24
N THR A 147 -5.79 -4.77 22.36
CA THR A 147 -6.29 -5.38 23.60
C THR A 147 -5.68 -6.77 23.67
N ARG A 148 -4.64 -6.92 24.49
CA ARG A 148 -4.17 -8.24 24.91
C ARG A 148 -5.22 -8.77 25.87
N ASN A 149 -6.10 -9.63 25.39
CA ASN A 149 -6.84 -10.51 26.28
C ASN A 149 -5.95 -11.75 26.46
N TYR A 150 -5.39 -11.88 27.66
CA TYR A 150 -4.78 -13.14 28.14
C TYR A 150 -5.90 -14.07 28.59
#